data_AF-A0A5P2GB21-F1
#
_entry.id   AF-A0A5P2GB21-F1
#
_cell.length_a   1.000
_cell.length_b   1.000
_cell.length_c   1.000
_cell.angle_alpha   90.00
_cell.angle_beta   90.00
_cell.angle_gamma   90.00
#
_symmetry.space_group_name_H-M   'P 1'
#
loop_
_entity.id
_entity.type
_entity.pdbx_description
1 polymer ?
#
loop_
_entity_poly.entity_id
_entity_poly.type
_entity_poly.pdbx_seq_one_letter_code
_entity_poly.pdbx_strand_id
1 'polypeptide(L)'
;MNKAIICLTGLLISFTVFGQKALHNSSKMKIIHAKSKMVSIRDGNELQQNSWTIVPSAKPDVYETTGKKVTFITDMDSITFKTELNGVYDFVILLDKDSAWTQIKCVPSKLEILKRAGAYKQADTTGLPHFSYETPQNARLRDVKTYFKLDSIAGDGNEVSKILNIMYWIHNNVTHDGSNYALAEFDAIDLYQYHKATNKGLNCRHLAISLNEMYLSMGFKSRYVTCLPKNENDQDCHVICSVWVDSLQKWIWVDPTFASYIKDEKGNLLSIEEVRERLIDGRSLILNEDANWNNKNKQTKESYLMNYMAKNLYWLQIPISSQFNPESRYRNNVNKYVSLLPIGYARSNMSNIGSITNDPQYFWQKP
;
A
#
# COMPACT_ATOMS: atom_id res chain seq x y z
N MET A 1 -51.33 58.98 -34.71
CA MET A 1 -50.82 59.11 -36.08
C MET A 1 -49.31 59.10 -36.04
N ASN A 2 -48.68 58.21 -36.84
CA ASN A 2 -47.26 58.18 -37.23
C ASN A 2 -46.24 57.90 -36.11
N LYS A 3 -45.22 57.06 -36.28
CA LYS A 3 -44.72 56.23 -37.39
C LYS A 3 -43.84 55.14 -36.77
N ALA A 4 -43.87 53.94 -37.34
CA ALA A 4 -42.99 52.85 -36.98
C ALA A 4 -41.52 53.17 -37.25
N ILE A 5 -40.63 52.76 -36.35
CA ILE A 5 -39.21 52.53 -36.63
C ILE A 5 -38.89 51.13 -36.10
N ILE A 6 -38.75 50.20 -37.03
CA ILE A 6 -38.24 48.85 -36.79
C ILE A 6 -36.73 48.99 -36.66
N CYS A 7 -36.20 48.79 -35.45
CA CYS A 7 -34.76 48.73 -35.21
C CYS A 7 -34.35 47.25 -35.15
N LEU A 8 -33.73 46.78 -36.23
CA LEU A 8 -33.18 45.43 -36.37
C LEU A 8 -31.87 45.35 -35.57
N THR A 9 -31.89 44.85 -34.34
CA THR A 9 -30.66 44.52 -33.61
C THR A 9 -30.26 43.09 -33.92
N GLY A 10 -29.33 42.93 -34.87
CA GLY A 10 -28.64 41.68 -35.14
C GLY A 10 -27.76 41.29 -33.96
N LEU A 11 -28.07 40.16 -33.33
CA LEU A 11 -27.28 39.55 -32.27
C LEU A 11 -26.12 38.78 -32.91
N LEU A 12 -24.92 39.37 -32.95
CA LEU A 12 -23.69 38.65 -33.33
C LEU A 12 -23.19 37.86 -32.11
N ILE A 13 -23.49 36.56 -32.08
CA ILE A 13 -22.90 35.61 -31.14
C ILE A 13 -21.48 35.28 -31.67
N SER A 14 -20.45 35.90 -31.11
CA SER A 14 -19.08 35.49 -31.37
C SER A 14 -18.77 34.21 -30.59
N PHE A 15 -18.79 33.06 -31.26
CA PHE A 15 -18.17 31.84 -30.75
C PHE A 15 -16.65 32.02 -30.81
N THR A 16 -16.05 32.51 -29.72
CA THR A 16 -14.61 32.36 -29.51
C THR A 16 -14.33 30.91 -29.14
N VAL A 17 -14.05 30.09 -30.15
CA VAL A 17 -13.45 28.77 -29.98
C VAL A 17 -12.05 28.99 -29.40
N PHE A 18 -11.87 28.76 -28.11
CA PHE A 18 -10.56 28.57 -27.50
C PHE A 18 -10.00 27.24 -28.02
N GLY A 19 -9.43 27.26 -29.22
CA GLY A 19 -8.57 26.20 -29.71
C GLY A 19 -7.30 26.21 -28.86
N GLN A 20 -7.16 25.23 -27.96
CA GLN A 20 -5.87 24.87 -27.40
C GLN A 20 -4.96 24.47 -28.56
N LYS A 21 -4.11 25.40 -29.01
CA LYS A 21 -2.99 25.06 -29.88
C LYS A 21 -2.07 24.14 -29.09
N ALA A 22 -2.10 22.85 -29.40
CA ALA A 22 -0.98 21.97 -29.11
C ALA A 22 0.25 22.60 -29.78
N LEU A 23 1.20 23.08 -28.98
CA LEU A 23 2.53 23.44 -29.48
C LEU A 23 3.19 22.15 -29.96
N HIS A 24 3.03 21.84 -31.25
CA HIS A 24 3.87 20.83 -31.90
C HIS A 24 5.22 21.49 -32.21
N ASN A 25 6.14 21.39 -31.27
CA ASN A 25 7.55 21.65 -31.54
C ASN A 25 8.09 20.42 -32.29
N SER A 26 8.26 20.52 -33.61
CA SER A 26 8.89 19.47 -34.43
C SER A 26 10.40 19.45 -34.19
N SER A 27 10.82 19.15 -32.96
CA SER A 27 12.21 18.74 -32.70
C SER A 27 12.42 17.36 -33.29
N LYS A 28 13.44 17.19 -34.14
CA LYS A 28 13.84 15.89 -34.68
C LYS A 28 13.87 14.85 -33.55
N MET A 29 13.11 13.76 -33.70
CA MET A 29 13.02 12.71 -32.70
C MET A 29 14.43 12.18 -32.42
N LYS A 30 14.80 12.08 -31.14
CA LYS A 30 16.12 11.60 -30.76
C LYS A 30 16.23 10.11 -31.08
N ILE A 31 17.42 9.67 -31.49
CA ILE A 31 17.67 8.29 -31.91
C ILE A 31 18.94 7.79 -31.22
N ILE A 32 18.92 6.55 -30.72
CA ILE A 32 20.10 5.79 -30.30
C ILE A 32 20.14 4.44 -31.02
N HIS A 33 21.32 3.86 -31.14
CA HIS A 33 21.50 2.56 -31.77
C HIS A 33 21.69 1.46 -30.74
N ALA A 34 21.34 0.23 -31.11
CA ALA A 34 21.61 -0.98 -30.35
C ALA A 34 21.82 -2.15 -31.32
N LYS A 35 22.68 -3.12 -30.95
CA LYS A 35 22.65 -4.47 -31.55
C LYS A 35 21.97 -5.46 -30.62
N SER A 36 22.05 -5.22 -29.31
CA SER A 36 21.38 -6.02 -28.30
C SER A 36 19.94 -5.54 -28.10
N LYS A 37 19.03 -6.49 -27.83
CA LYS A 37 17.68 -6.17 -27.33
C LYS A 37 17.67 -5.70 -25.89
N MET A 38 18.73 -6.00 -25.13
CA MET A 38 18.82 -5.66 -23.72
C MET A 38 19.42 -4.27 -23.54
N VAL A 39 18.76 -3.45 -22.73
CA VAL A 39 19.16 -2.08 -22.40
C VAL A 39 19.29 -1.96 -20.88
N SER A 40 20.37 -1.33 -20.45
CA SER A 40 20.53 -0.91 -19.06
C SER A 40 19.87 0.45 -18.86
N ILE A 41 19.14 0.63 -17.77
CA ILE A 41 18.49 1.90 -17.45
C ILE A 41 19.10 2.47 -16.18
N ARG A 42 19.57 3.72 -16.25
CA ARG A 42 19.86 4.51 -15.05
C ARG A 42 18.70 5.43 -14.77
N ASP A 43 17.94 5.12 -13.72
CA ASP A 43 16.80 5.91 -13.26
C ASP A 43 17.18 6.62 -11.95
N GLY A 44 17.36 7.95 -12.03
CA GLY A 44 17.93 8.73 -10.95
C GLY A 44 19.34 8.27 -10.60
N ASN A 45 19.52 7.75 -9.39
CA ASN A 45 20.80 7.24 -8.89
C ASN A 45 20.95 5.71 -9.05
N GLU A 46 19.88 5.01 -9.43
CA GLU A 46 19.88 3.57 -9.54
C GLU A 46 20.23 3.14 -10.96
N LEU A 47 21.23 2.27 -11.10
CA LEU A 47 21.56 1.62 -12.35
C LEU A 47 20.99 0.21 -12.36
N GLN A 48 20.05 -0.05 -13.26
CA GLN A 48 19.46 -1.34 -13.51
C GLN A 48 20.12 -1.94 -14.75
N GLN A 49 21.03 -2.89 -14.55
CA GLN A 49 21.80 -3.48 -15.64
C GLN A 49 20.95 -4.48 -16.43
N ASN A 50 20.85 -4.27 -17.74
CA ASN A 50 20.09 -5.12 -18.68
C ASN A 50 18.65 -5.41 -18.22
N SER A 51 17.98 -4.43 -17.62
CA SER A 51 16.62 -4.60 -17.06
C SER A 51 15.49 -4.38 -18.06
N TRP A 52 15.79 -3.77 -19.21
CA TRP A 52 14.80 -3.44 -20.23
C TRP A 52 15.05 -4.22 -21.51
N THR A 53 14.00 -4.83 -22.04
CA THR A 53 14.03 -5.50 -23.35
C THR A 53 13.30 -4.62 -24.34
N ILE A 54 13.98 -4.21 -25.41
CA ILE A 54 13.39 -3.42 -26.49
C ILE A 54 12.27 -4.23 -27.17
N VAL A 55 11.07 -3.64 -27.28
CA VAL A 55 9.92 -4.27 -27.94
C VAL A 55 9.44 -3.45 -29.14
N PRO A 56 9.99 -3.65 -30.36
CA PRO A 56 9.60 -2.88 -31.55
C PRO A 56 8.12 -2.95 -31.92
N SER A 57 7.44 -4.04 -31.56
CA SER A 57 6.01 -4.22 -31.78
C SER A 57 5.13 -3.43 -30.80
N ALA A 58 5.67 -3.00 -29.65
CA ALA A 58 4.99 -2.10 -28.73
C ALA A 58 5.06 -0.68 -29.29
N LYS A 59 3.90 -0.06 -29.52
CA LYS A 59 3.79 1.24 -30.18
C LYS A 59 2.96 2.21 -29.33
N PRO A 60 3.54 2.95 -28.38
CA PRO A 60 4.97 2.94 -27.99
C PRO A 60 5.36 1.80 -27.04
N ASP A 61 6.67 1.52 -26.99
CA ASP A 61 7.36 0.74 -25.95
C ASP A 61 7.57 1.66 -24.73
N VAL A 62 6.73 1.54 -23.69
CA VAL A 62 6.60 2.55 -22.63
C VAL A 62 7.38 2.19 -21.38
N TYR A 63 8.34 3.04 -21.01
CA TYR A 63 9.02 2.98 -19.72
C TYR A 63 8.44 4.04 -18.75
N GLU A 64 7.85 3.58 -17.65
CA GLU A 64 7.38 4.47 -16.58
C GLU A 64 8.49 4.72 -15.55
N THR A 65 8.65 5.98 -15.14
CA THR A 65 9.68 6.42 -14.19
C THR A 65 9.11 7.40 -13.18
N THR A 66 9.72 7.48 -12.00
CA THR A 66 9.51 8.59 -11.05
C THR A 66 10.75 9.49 -10.93
N GLY A 67 11.86 9.10 -11.56
CA GLY A 67 13.10 9.87 -11.52
C GLY A 67 12.97 11.18 -12.28
N LYS A 68 13.81 12.13 -11.89
CA LYS A 68 13.99 13.43 -12.58
C LYS A 68 15.01 13.36 -13.73
N LYS A 69 15.68 12.21 -13.85
CA LYS A 69 16.69 11.96 -14.87
C LYS A 69 16.69 10.47 -15.19
N VAL A 70 16.49 10.13 -16.46
CA VAL A 70 16.53 8.75 -16.94
C VAL A 70 17.55 8.64 -18.07
N THR A 71 18.39 7.61 -18.01
CA THR A 71 19.36 7.30 -19.06
C THR A 71 19.13 5.89 -19.59
N PHE A 72 18.86 5.76 -20.88
CA PHE A 72 18.87 4.47 -21.59
C PHE A 72 20.29 4.23 -22.09
N ILE A 73 20.85 3.06 -21.80
CA ILE A 73 22.22 2.68 -22.10
C ILE A 73 22.19 1.36 -22.87
N THR A 74 22.45 1.44 -24.17
CA THR A 74 22.52 0.26 -25.06
C THR A 74 23.96 -0.24 -25.12
N ASP A 75 24.20 -1.29 -25.91
CA ASP A 75 25.55 -1.77 -26.22
C ASP A 75 26.33 -0.86 -27.19
N MET A 76 25.68 0.14 -27.79
CA MET A 76 26.31 1.05 -28.75
C MET A 76 26.34 2.50 -28.29
N ASP A 77 25.26 2.97 -27.67
CA ASP A 77 24.98 4.39 -27.41
C ASP A 77 24.31 4.59 -26.04
N SER A 78 24.11 5.84 -25.64
CA SER A 78 23.22 6.18 -24.55
C SER A 78 22.49 7.50 -24.79
N ILE A 79 21.35 7.66 -24.15
CA ILE A 79 20.56 8.89 -24.18
C ILE A 79 20.02 9.21 -22.81
N THR A 80 20.11 10.49 -22.43
CA THR A 80 19.61 10.99 -21.16
C THR A 80 18.46 11.97 -21.39
N PHE A 81 17.41 11.82 -20.58
CA PHE A 81 16.31 12.77 -20.46
C PHE A 81 16.29 13.34 -19.05
N LYS A 82 16.14 14.67 -18.95
CA LYS A 82 15.64 15.30 -17.73
C LYS A 82 14.12 15.19 -17.79
N THR A 83 13.55 14.62 -16.75
CA THR A 83 12.13 14.26 -16.70
C THR A 83 11.44 15.07 -15.61
N GLU A 84 10.22 15.48 -15.92
CA GLU A 84 9.33 16.21 -15.02
C GLU A 84 8.02 15.44 -14.88
N LEU A 85 7.38 15.55 -13.73
CA LEU A 85 6.13 14.84 -13.42
C LEU A 85 5.07 15.06 -14.50
N ASN A 86 4.42 13.98 -14.93
CA ASN A 86 3.46 13.90 -16.04
C ASN A 86 4.07 14.22 -17.43
N GLY A 87 5.38 14.44 -17.51
CA GLY A 87 6.09 14.63 -18.76
C GLY A 87 6.21 13.34 -19.56
N VAL A 88 6.16 13.47 -20.88
CA VAL A 88 6.26 12.38 -21.85
C VAL A 88 7.41 12.69 -22.81
N TYR A 89 8.28 11.71 -23.04
CA TYR A 89 9.49 11.88 -23.84
C TYR A 89 9.63 10.73 -24.84
N ASP A 90 9.46 11.03 -26.13
CA ASP A 90 9.55 10.06 -27.21
C ASP A 90 10.95 10.04 -27.85
N PHE A 91 11.41 8.83 -28.18
CA PHE A 91 12.64 8.60 -28.93
C PHE A 91 12.59 7.26 -29.67
N VAL A 92 13.55 7.03 -30.55
CA VAL A 92 13.70 5.76 -31.28
C VAL A 92 14.94 5.03 -30.82
N ILE A 93 14.81 3.73 -30.59
CA ILE A 93 15.95 2.82 -30.51
C ILE A 93 16.02 2.06 -31.83
N LEU A 94 17.06 2.32 -32.62
CA LEU A 94 17.36 1.56 -33.83
C LEU A 94 18.06 0.27 -33.44
N LEU A 95 17.38 -0.86 -33.65
CA LEU A 95 17.85 -2.19 -33.29
C LEU A 95 18.20 -2.95 -34.59
N ASP A 96 19.47 -2.88 -35.00
CA ASP A 96 19.95 -3.42 -36.28
C ASP A 96 19.08 -3.01 -37.48
N LYS A 97 18.18 -3.89 -37.96
CA LYS A 97 17.27 -3.65 -39.10
C LYS A 97 15.85 -3.26 -38.71
N ASP A 98 15.58 -3.13 -37.41
CA ASP A 98 14.27 -2.77 -36.85
C ASP A 98 14.37 -1.48 -36.01
N SER A 99 13.24 -0.96 -35.57
CA SER A 99 13.18 0.23 -34.72
C SER A 99 12.05 0.14 -33.71
N ALA A 100 12.33 0.48 -32.46
CA ALA A 100 11.30 0.66 -31.44
C ALA A 100 11.02 2.14 -31.24
N TRP A 101 9.74 2.52 -31.36
CA TRP A 101 9.25 3.79 -30.82
C TRP A 101 9.13 3.63 -29.32
N THR A 102 10.03 4.27 -28.57
CA THR A 102 10.11 4.17 -27.12
C THR A 102 9.64 5.47 -26.49
N GLN A 103 8.90 5.35 -25.38
CA GLN A 103 8.34 6.50 -24.67
C GLN A 103 8.66 6.42 -23.18
N ILE A 104 9.26 7.48 -22.63
CA ILE A 104 9.41 7.64 -21.18
C ILE A 104 8.19 8.41 -20.67
N LYS A 105 7.48 7.84 -19.69
CA LYS A 105 6.41 8.52 -18.94
C LYS A 105 6.84 8.75 -17.50
N CYS A 106 6.97 10.01 -17.10
CA CYS A 106 7.22 10.33 -15.71
C CYS A 106 5.90 10.36 -14.92
N VAL A 107 5.70 9.36 -14.07
CA VAL A 107 4.48 9.16 -13.27
C VAL A 107 4.72 9.58 -11.81
N PRO A 108 3.67 9.96 -11.05
CA PRO A 108 3.84 10.24 -9.63
C PRO A 108 4.30 9.00 -8.87
N SER A 109 5.21 9.20 -7.91
CA SER A 109 5.58 8.15 -6.97
C SER A 109 4.39 7.75 -6.09
N LYS A 110 4.48 6.59 -5.44
CA LYS A 110 3.43 6.10 -4.53
C LYS A 110 3.17 7.09 -3.40
N LEU A 111 4.22 7.71 -2.87
CA LEU A 111 4.11 8.78 -1.88
C LEU A 111 3.42 10.03 -2.43
N GLU A 112 3.74 10.46 -3.65
CA GLU A 112 3.06 11.60 -4.28
C GLU A 112 1.59 11.32 -4.58
N ILE A 113 1.23 10.06 -4.88
CA ILE A 113 -0.16 9.62 -4.99
C ILE A 113 -0.86 9.73 -3.65
N LEU A 114 -0.23 9.24 -2.56
CA LEU A 114 -0.79 9.31 -1.21
C LEU A 114 -0.97 10.76 -0.72
N LYS A 115 0.00 11.64 -0.96
CA LYS A 115 -0.09 13.08 -0.63
C LYS A 115 -1.25 13.80 -1.31
N ARG A 116 -1.68 13.31 -2.48
CA ARG A 116 -2.84 13.83 -3.22
C ARG A 116 -4.16 13.17 -2.83
N ALA A 117 -4.16 12.23 -1.89
CA ALA A 117 -5.40 11.69 -1.34
C ALA A 117 -6.19 12.81 -0.68
N GLY A 118 -7.52 12.76 -0.79
CA GLY A 118 -8.36 13.62 0.03
C GLY A 118 -8.10 13.37 1.51
N ALA A 119 -8.34 14.38 2.34
CA ALA A 119 -8.32 14.19 3.79
C ALA A 119 -9.41 13.18 4.21
N TYR A 120 -9.18 12.53 5.35
CA TYR A 120 -10.28 11.96 6.11
C TYR A 120 -11.07 13.11 6.75
N LYS A 121 -12.37 12.91 6.96
CA LYS A 121 -13.26 13.94 7.51
C LYS A 121 -14.31 13.30 8.39
N GLN A 122 -14.59 13.96 9.51
CA GLN A 122 -15.74 13.61 10.34
C GLN A 122 -16.99 13.46 9.49
N ALA A 123 -17.73 12.38 9.74
CA ALA A 123 -18.93 12.02 8.99
C ALA A 123 -20.04 11.65 9.96
N ASP A 124 -21.27 11.55 9.46
CA ASP A 124 -22.33 10.91 10.22
C ASP A 124 -22.02 9.42 10.36
N THR A 125 -21.88 8.97 11.60
CA THR A 125 -21.56 7.58 11.94
C THR A 125 -22.79 6.82 12.42
N THR A 126 -23.98 7.45 12.36
CA THR A 126 -25.25 6.82 12.73
C THR A 126 -25.50 5.58 11.87
N GLY A 127 -25.75 4.45 12.54
CA GLY A 127 -26.00 3.17 11.87
C GLY A 127 -24.74 2.43 11.41
N LEU A 128 -23.54 3.00 11.61
CA LEU A 128 -22.31 2.24 11.44
C LEU A 128 -22.14 1.22 12.59
N PRO A 129 -21.55 0.05 12.31
CA PRO A 129 -21.43 -1.04 13.29
C PRO A 129 -20.47 -0.69 14.42
N HIS A 130 -20.67 -1.27 15.60
CA HIS A 130 -19.68 -1.22 16.68
C HIS A 130 -18.60 -2.27 16.47
N PHE A 131 -17.35 -1.92 16.79
CA PHE A 131 -16.26 -2.89 16.79
C PHE A 131 -16.30 -3.75 18.05
N SER A 132 -15.98 -5.03 17.92
CA SER A 132 -15.89 -5.95 19.05
C SER A 132 -14.57 -6.70 19.04
N TYR A 133 -14.01 -6.95 20.22
CA TYR A 133 -12.75 -7.65 20.40
C TYR A 133 -12.99 -8.88 21.27
N GLU A 134 -12.69 -10.05 20.73
CA GLU A 134 -12.90 -11.30 21.44
C GLU A 134 -11.95 -11.42 22.63
N THR A 135 -12.49 -11.89 23.74
CA THR A 135 -11.79 -11.90 25.02
C THR A 135 -11.07 -13.24 25.26
N PRO A 136 -9.98 -13.28 26.06
CA PRO A 136 -9.25 -14.50 26.39
C PRO A 136 -10.08 -15.63 27.03
N GLN A 137 -11.31 -15.37 27.45
CA GLN A 137 -12.24 -16.36 28.00
C GLN A 137 -12.74 -17.34 26.92
N ASN A 138 -12.70 -16.97 25.63
CA ASN A 138 -13.05 -17.88 24.55
C ASN A 138 -12.15 -19.12 24.59
N ALA A 139 -12.74 -20.32 24.49
CA ALA A 139 -12.02 -21.58 24.57
C ALA A 139 -10.92 -21.73 23.50
N ARG A 140 -11.17 -21.28 22.26
CA ARG A 140 -10.21 -21.34 21.15
C ARG A 140 -9.05 -20.39 21.35
N LEU A 141 -9.28 -19.19 21.89
CA LEU A 141 -8.18 -18.29 22.25
C LEU A 141 -7.34 -18.84 23.42
N ARG A 142 -7.97 -19.56 24.36
CA ARG A 142 -7.21 -20.31 25.38
C ARG A 142 -6.36 -21.42 24.76
N ASP A 143 -6.89 -22.14 23.78
CA ASP A 143 -6.14 -23.15 23.02
C ASP A 143 -4.93 -22.52 22.33
N VAL A 144 -5.10 -21.37 21.65
CA VAL A 144 -4.00 -20.60 21.02
C VAL A 144 -2.94 -20.22 22.06
N LYS A 145 -3.36 -19.65 23.19
CA LYS A 145 -2.45 -19.27 24.29
C LYS A 145 -1.61 -20.46 24.77
N THR A 146 -2.26 -21.60 25.01
CA THR A 146 -1.62 -22.81 25.52
C THR A 146 -0.72 -23.47 24.47
N TYR A 147 -1.19 -23.60 23.22
CA TYR A 147 -0.47 -24.25 22.13
C TYR A 147 0.89 -23.58 21.86
N PHE A 148 0.90 -22.26 21.75
CA PHE A 148 2.13 -21.50 21.50
C PHE A 148 2.94 -21.20 22.77
N LYS A 149 2.39 -21.46 23.97
CA LYS A 149 2.97 -21.05 25.25
C LYS A 149 3.22 -19.53 25.29
N LEU A 150 2.19 -18.75 24.93
CA LEU A 150 2.34 -17.30 24.70
C LEU A 150 2.86 -16.51 25.90
N ASP A 151 2.60 -16.95 27.14
CA ASP A 151 3.19 -16.30 28.33
C ASP A 151 4.73 -16.36 28.30
N SER A 152 5.30 -17.48 27.86
CA SER A 152 6.75 -17.64 27.72
C SER A 152 7.31 -16.83 26.55
N ILE A 153 6.56 -16.72 25.45
CA ILE A 153 6.99 -15.93 24.29
C ILE A 153 6.96 -14.45 24.63
N ALA A 154 5.88 -13.99 25.25
CA ALA A 154 5.69 -12.59 25.62
C ALA A 154 6.69 -12.15 26.71
N GLY A 155 7.01 -13.05 27.65
CA GLY A 155 7.83 -12.77 28.81
C GLY A 155 7.14 -11.85 29.83
N ASP A 156 7.90 -11.41 30.83
CA ASP A 156 7.36 -10.67 31.99
C ASP A 156 7.50 -9.13 31.88
N GLY A 157 7.82 -8.63 30.69
CA GLY A 157 7.98 -7.20 30.42
C GLY A 157 6.67 -6.39 30.46
N ASN A 158 6.78 -5.10 30.14
CA ASN A 158 5.61 -4.23 29.96
C ASN A 158 4.78 -4.63 28.72
N GLU A 159 3.60 -4.03 28.56
CA GLU A 159 2.67 -4.33 27.46
C GLU A 159 3.35 -4.24 26.08
N VAL A 160 4.13 -3.19 25.84
CA VAL A 160 4.83 -2.99 24.57
C VAL A 160 5.85 -4.11 24.32
N SER A 161 6.68 -4.44 25.31
CA SER A 161 7.65 -5.53 25.17
C SER A 161 6.98 -6.86 24.88
N LYS A 162 5.87 -7.18 25.57
CA LYS A 162 5.08 -8.40 25.34
C LYS A 162 4.53 -8.44 23.91
N ILE A 163 3.96 -7.33 23.44
CA ILE A 163 3.42 -7.21 22.07
C ILE A 163 4.52 -7.45 21.04
N LEU A 164 5.67 -6.78 21.18
CA LEU A 164 6.78 -6.90 20.24
C LEU A 164 7.41 -8.30 20.28
N ASN A 165 7.56 -8.91 21.45
CA ASN A 165 8.12 -10.26 21.56
C ASN A 165 7.28 -11.30 20.79
N ILE A 166 5.95 -11.21 20.84
CA ILE A 166 5.05 -12.08 20.07
C ILE A 166 5.18 -11.79 18.56
N MET A 167 5.29 -10.52 18.14
CA MET A 167 5.53 -10.15 16.74
C MET A 167 6.85 -10.76 16.23
N TYR A 168 7.94 -10.63 16.98
CA TYR A 168 9.22 -11.22 16.63
C TYR A 168 9.17 -12.74 16.59
N TRP A 169 8.42 -13.36 17.50
CA TRP A 169 8.28 -14.81 17.50
C TRP A 169 7.62 -15.31 16.21
N ILE A 170 6.46 -14.75 15.82
CA ILE A 170 5.79 -15.20 14.60
C ILE A 170 6.65 -14.89 13.36
N HIS A 171 7.28 -13.72 13.32
CA HIS A 171 8.18 -13.32 12.24
C HIS A 171 9.32 -14.31 12.03
N ASN A 172 9.90 -14.83 13.12
CA ASN A 172 11.03 -15.74 13.05
C ASN A 172 10.62 -17.21 12.85
N ASN A 173 9.39 -17.58 13.20
CA ASN A 173 8.93 -18.98 13.17
C ASN A 173 8.00 -19.29 12.00
N VAL A 174 7.54 -18.29 11.26
CA VAL A 174 6.67 -18.46 10.08
C VAL A 174 7.23 -17.66 8.91
N THR A 175 7.61 -18.38 7.86
CA THR A 175 8.13 -17.74 6.63
C THR A 175 7.01 -17.00 5.92
N HIS A 176 7.25 -15.77 5.47
CA HIS A 176 6.35 -15.04 4.60
C HIS A 176 6.50 -15.48 3.14
N ASP A 177 5.38 -15.71 2.48
CA ASP A 177 5.27 -15.92 1.04
C ASP A 177 3.99 -15.23 0.54
N GLY A 178 4.15 -14.04 -0.04
CA GLY A 178 3.03 -13.23 -0.51
C GLY A 178 2.21 -13.87 -1.64
N SER A 179 2.76 -14.88 -2.33
CA SER A 179 2.07 -15.61 -3.40
C SER A 179 1.27 -16.81 -2.88
N ASN A 180 1.52 -17.25 -1.64
CA ASN A 180 0.89 -18.45 -1.12
C ASN A 180 -0.41 -18.16 -0.38
N TYR A 181 -1.47 -18.84 -0.81
CA TYR A 181 -2.76 -18.85 -0.15
C TYR A 181 -2.96 -20.20 0.54
N ALA A 182 -2.84 -20.21 1.87
CA ALA A 182 -2.88 -21.43 2.68
C ALA A 182 -4.20 -22.21 2.48
N LEU A 183 -4.10 -23.54 2.42
CA LEU A 183 -5.24 -24.44 2.33
C LEU A 183 -5.60 -24.97 3.73
N ALA A 184 -5.88 -24.06 4.66
CA ALA A 184 -6.18 -24.36 6.07
C ALA A 184 -7.34 -23.48 6.57
N GLU A 185 -7.82 -23.74 7.79
CA GLU A 185 -8.60 -22.75 8.53
C GLU A 185 -7.72 -21.52 8.80
N PHE A 186 -8.32 -20.34 8.86
CA PHE A 186 -7.59 -19.09 9.01
C PHE A 186 -7.52 -18.69 10.48
N ASP A 187 -7.01 -19.61 11.29
CA ASP A 187 -6.64 -19.37 12.68
C ASP A 187 -5.16 -19.63 12.92
N ALA A 188 -4.64 -19.11 14.04
CA ALA A 188 -3.22 -19.13 14.33
C ALA A 188 -2.62 -20.53 14.38
N ILE A 189 -3.34 -21.50 14.96
CA ILE A 189 -2.85 -22.88 15.12
C ILE A 189 -2.83 -23.56 13.76
N ASP A 190 -3.95 -23.53 13.02
CA ASP A 190 -4.07 -24.24 11.76
C ASP A 190 -3.14 -23.65 10.67
N LEU A 191 -2.96 -22.33 10.65
CA LEU A 191 -1.99 -21.68 9.75
C LEU A 191 -0.54 -22.04 10.10
N TYR A 192 -0.20 -22.08 11.38
CA TYR A 192 1.14 -22.52 11.81
C TYR A 192 1.38 -23.99 11.46
N GLN A 193 0.41 -24.87 11.70
CA GLN A 193 0.51 -26.28 11.36
C GLN A 193 0.60 -26.51 9.86
N TYR A 194 -0.14 -25.75 9.05
CA TYR A 194 0.00 -25.74 7.60
C TYR A 194 1.43 -25.38 7.19
N HIS A 195 2.01 -24.32 7.76
CA HIS A 195 3.38 -23.91 7.49
C HIS A 195 4.37 -25.05 7.84
N LYS A 196 4.23 -25.65 9.03
CA LYS A 196 5.10 -26.74 9.50
C LYS A 196 4.99 -28.01 8.66
N ALA A 197 3.78 -28.38 8.23
CA ALA A 197 3.55 -29.60 7.48
C ALA A 197 3.96 -29.49 6.00
N THR A 198 3.82 -28.30 5.41
CA THR A 198 4.07 -28.09 3.97
C THR A 198 5.39 -27.40 3.66
N ASN A 199 6.03 -26.80 4.66
CA ASN A 199 7.17 -25.91 4.52
C ASN A 199 6.92 -24.69 3.60
N LYS A 200 5.65 -24.40 3.26
CA LYS A 200 5.25 -23.23 2.48
C LYS A 200 5.05 -22.03 3.40
N GLY A 201 5.43 -20.84 2.95
CA GLY A 201 5.22 -19.61 3.70
C GLY A 201 3.75 -19.17 3.75
N LEU A 202 3.45 -18.17 4.56
CA LEU A 202 2.13 -17.53 4.64
C LEU A 202 2.17 -16.13 4.03
N ASN A 203 1.11 -15.70 3.36
CA ASN A 203 0.98 -14.30 2.94
C ASN A 203 0.77 -13.35 4.14
N CYS A 204 0.87 -12.05 3.90
CA CYS A 204 0.74 -11.00 4.91
C CYS A 204 -0.59 -11.07 5.67
N ARG A 205 -1.70 -11.39 4.99
CA ARG A 205 -3.04 -11.53 5.61
C ARG A 205 -3.07 -12.66 6.63
N HIS A 206 -2.60 -13.85 6.27
CA HIS A 206 -2.55 -14.99 7.18
C HIS A 206 -1.62 -14.73 8.38
N LEU A 207 -0.47 -14.09 8.16
CA LEU A 207 0.43 -13.70 9.27
C LEU A 207 -0.25 -12.71 10.23
N ALA A 208 -0.93 -11.69 9.71
CA ALA A 208 -1.62 -10.71 10.52
C ALA A 208 -2.81 -11.32 11.28
N ILE A 209 -3.56 -12.25 10.67
CA ILE A 209 -4.63 -12.99 11.35
C ILE A 209 -4.06 -13.84 12.50
N SER A 210 -3.01 -14.61 12.25
CA SER A 210 -2.35 -15.41 13.30
C SER A 210 -1.82 -14.54 14.44
N LEU A 211 -1.16 -13.42 14.12
CA LEU A 211 -0.65 -12.49 15.12
C LEU A 211 -1.79 -11.84 15.92
N ASN A 212 -2.88 -11.46 15.26
CA ASN A 212 -4.05 -10.88 15.90
C ASN A 212 -4.66 -11.83 16.94
N GLU A 213 -4.81 -13.11 16.60
CA GLU A 213 -5.34 -14.11 17.55
C GLU A 213 -4.40 -14.34 18.73
N MET A 214 -3.07 -14.34 18.51
CA MET A 214 -2.11 -14.41 19.61
C MET A 214 -2.27 -13.22 20.58
N TYR A 215 -2.52 -12.02 20.07
CA TYR A 215 -2.80 -10.84 20.89
C TYR A 215 -4.11 -10.93 21.66
N LEU A 216 -5.21 -11.30 20.99
CA LEU A 216 -6.50 -11.50 21.65
C LEU A 216 -6.42 -12.57 22.74
N SER A 217 -5.66 -13.65 22.50
CA SER A 217 -5.39 -14.71 23.48
C SER A 217 -4.63 -14.23 24.72
N MET A 218 -3.84 -13.16 24.58
CA MET A 218 -3.12 -12.52 25.67
C MET A 218 -3.90 -11.37 26.32
N GLY A 219 -5.10 -11.05 25.83
CA GLY A 219 -5.95 -9.97 26.34
C GLY A 219 -5.64 -8.58 25.78
N PHE A 220 -4.77 -8.50 24.77
CA PHE A 220 -4.51 -7.27 24.03
C PHE A 220 -5.61 -7.06 23.00
N LYS A 221 -6.16 -5.83 22.97
CA LYS A 221 -7.19 -5.47 22.01
C LYS A 221 -6.45 -5.18 20.71
N SER A 222 -6.59 -6.07 19.75
CA SER A 222 -5.88 -6.03 18.47
C SER A 222 -6.86 -6.21 17.34
N ARG A 223 -6.52 -5.70 16.15
CA ARG A 223 -7.18 -6.03 14.88
C ARG A 223 -6.16 -6.04 13.76
N TYR A 224 -6.34 -6.93 12.79
CA TYR A 224 -5.63 -6.85 11.54
C TYR A 224 -6.26 -5.76 10.65
N VAL A 225 -5.43 -5.01 9.95
CA VAL A 225 -5.80 -3.88 9.10
C VAL A 225 -5.29 -4.18 7.71
N THR A 226 -6.20 -4.22 6.74
CA THR A 226 -5.84 -4.30 5.33
C THR A 226 -5.53 -2.89 4.85
N CYS A 227 -4.29 -2.69 4.43
CA CYS A 227 -3.74 -1.46 3.88
C CYS A 227 -3.78 -1.58 2.34
N LEU A 228 -4.58 -0.74 1.68
CA LEU A 228 -4.89 -0.88 0.26
C LEU A 228 -4.42 0.28 -0.63
N PRO A 229 -4.07 -0.03 -1.89
CA PRO A 229 -3.64 0.97 -2.88
C PRO A 229 -4.80 1.78 -3.46
N LYS A 230 -4.46 2.94 -4.04
CA LYS A 230 -5.39 3.74 -4.87
C LYS A 230 -5.80 3.00 -6.15
N ASN A 231 -4.85 2.33 -6.79
CA ASN A 231 -5.09 1.68 -8.07
C ASN A 231 -5.91 0.42 -7.86
N GLU A 232 -7.14 0.38 -8.36
CA GLU A 232 -8.03 -0.79 -8.23
C GLU A 232 -7.52 -2.03 -8.98
N ASN A 233 -6.63 -1.85 -9.95
CA ASN A 233 -5.99 -2.96 -10.68
C ASN A 233 -4.74 -3.49 -9.97
N ASP A 234 -4.29 -2.83 -8.90
CA ASP A 234 -3.18 -3.31 -8.08
C ASP A 234 -3.71 -4.32 -7.06
N GLN A 235 -3.44 -5.60 -7.31
CA GLN A 235 -3.87 -6.69 -6.45
C GLN A 235 -2.96 -6.86 -5.22
N ASP A 236 -1.81 -6.20 -5.19
CA ASP A 236 -0.91 -6.24 -4.04
C ASP A 236 -1.35 -5.22 -2.99
N CYS A 237 -1.68 -5.73 -1.81
CA CYS A 237 -1.98 -4.97 -0.61
C CYS A 237 -1.09 -5.47 0.53
N HIS A 238 -1.12 -4.77 1.66
CA HIS A 238 -0.41 -5.24 2.86
C HIS A 238 -1.37 -5.37 4.03
N VAL A 239 -1.16 -6.38 4.88
CA VAL A 239 -1.99 -6.58 6.09
C VAL A 239 -1.08 -6.62 7.30
N ILE A 240 -1.38 -5.75 8.27
CA ILE A 240 -0.62 -5.59 9.52
C ILE A 240 -1.57 -5.55 10.71
N CYS A 241 -1.05 -5.61 11.94
CA CYS A 241 -1.85 -5.46 13.14
C CYS A 241 -1.81 -4.01 13.66
N SER A 242 -2.95 -3.58 14.20
CA SER A 242 -3.06 -2.42 15.07
C SER A 242 -3.43 -2.89 16.46
N VAL A 243 -2.59 -2.59 17.45
CA VAL A 243 -2.74 -3.10 18.82
C VAL A 243 -2.91 -1.93 19.79
N TRP A 244 -3.94 -1.98 20.63
CA TRP A 244 -4.16 -0.97 21.66
C TRP A 244 -3.28 -1.26 22.87
N VAL A 245 -2.55 -0.23 23.33
CA VAL A 245 -1.72 -0.29 24.52
C VAL A 245 -2.35 0.59 25.58
N ASP A 246 -2.80 -0.01 26.69
CA ASP A 246 -3.56 0.70 27.72
C ASP A 246 -2.67 1.73 28.44
N SER A 247 -1.41 1.41 28.74
CA SER A 247 -0.46 2.38 29.33
C SER A 247 -0.16 3.59 28.46
N LEU A 248 -0.33 3.49 27.14
CA LEU A 248 -0.12 4.60 26.19
C LEU A 248 -1.42 5.29 25.78
N GLN A 249 -2.58 4.71 26.12
CA GLN A 249 -3.90 5.10 25.60
C GLN A 249 -3.87 5.29 24.07
N LYS A 250 -3.25 4.33 23.36
CA LYS A 250 -2.93 4.49 21.93
C LYS A 250 -2.92 3.16 21.17
N TRP A 251 -3.35 3.19 19.91
CA TRP A 251 -3.12 2.16 18.90
C TRP A 251 -1.69 2.23 18.36
N ILE A 252 -0.97 1.11 18.26
CA ILE A 252 0.38 1.05 17.68
C ILE A 252 0.43 0.20 16.41
N TRP A 253 1.33 0.56 15.49
CA TRP A 253 1.69 -0.20 14.28
C TRP A 253 2.51 -1.44 14.65
N VAL A 254 2.07 -2.62 14.20
CA VAL A 254 2.80 -3.87 14.38
C VAL A 254 2.72 -4.72 13.11
N ASP A 255 3.87 -4.99 12.48
CA ASP A 255 3.93 -5.76 11.24
C ASP A 255 4.75 -7.06 11.42
N PRO A 256 4.09 -8.25 11.41
CA PRO A 256 4.78 -9.53 11.50
C PRO A 256 5.59 -9.88 10.25
N THR A 257 5.24 -9.33 9.09
CA THR A 257 5.92 -9.63 7.82
C THR A 257 7.34 -9.09 7.82
N PHE A 258 7.49 -7.87 8.35
CA PHE A 258 8.77 -7.14 8.32
C PHE A 258 9.42 -6.93 9.70
N ALA A 259 8.90 -7.58 10.75
CA ALA A 259 9.29 -7.32 12.14
C ALA A 259 9.35 -5.83 12.46
N SER A 260 8.31 -5.09 12.08
CA SER A 260 8.38 -3.62 12.09
C SER A 260 7.35 -2.95 13.01
N TYR A 261 7.83 -1.88 13.64
CA TYR A 261 7.06 -0.91 14.40
C TYR A 261 7.67 0.47 14.19
N ILE A 262 6.85 1.51 14.20
CA ILE A 262 7.27 2.86 13.80
C ILE A 262 7.27 3.79 15.00
N LYS A 263 8.29 4.64 15.07
CA LYS A 263 8.45 5.67 16.09
C LYS A 263 8.50 7.07 15.48
N ASP A 264 8.15 8.06 16.29
CA ASP A 264 8.52 9.44 16.04
C ASP A 264 9.95 9.75 16.49
N GLU A 265 10.39 10.98 16.22
CA GLU A 265 11.69 11.51 16.61
C GLU A 265 11.93 11.60 18.12
N LYS A 266 10.89 11.47 18.95
CA LYS A 266 10.95 11.45 20.41
C LYS A 266 10.94 10.03 20.97
N GLY A 267 10.87 9.01 20.10
CA GLY A 267 10.83 7.60 20.47
C GLY A 267 9.44 7.07 20.80
N ASN A 268 8.37 7.86 20.62
CA ASN A 268 7.01 7.39 20.85
C ASN A 268 6.57 6.45 19.72
N LEU A 269 5.90 5.36 20.07
CA LEU A 269 5.28 4.47 19.09
C LEU A 269 4.12 5.17 18.37
N LEU A 270 4.01 4.89 17.08
CA LEU A 270 3.02 5.48 16.19
C LEU A 270 1.95 4.47 15.77
N SER A 271 0.72 4.95 15.65
CA SER A 271 -0.41 4.29 15.01
C SER A 271 -0.28 4.30 13.48
N ILE A 272 -1.11 3.50 12.80
CA ILE A 272 -1.22 3.51 11.33
C ILE A 272 -1.68 4.88 10.83
N GLU A 273 -2.60 5.53 11.54
CA GLU A 273 -3.07 6.88 11.24
C GLU A 273 -1.92 7.89 11.28
N GLU A 274 -1.18 7.94 12.39
CA GLU A 274 -0.07 8.88 12.56
C GLU A 274 1.03 8.65 11.51
N VAL A 275 1.33 7.38 11.17
CA VAL A 275 2.30 7.08 10.10
C VAL A 275 1.82 7.61 8.75
N ARG A 276 0.54 7.39 8.41
CA ARG A 276 -0.04 7.88 7.16
C ARG A 276 0.00 9.41 7.08
N GLU A 277 -0.41 10.12 8.12
CA GLU A 277 -0.38 11.58 8.14
C GLU A 277 1.04 12.14 8.05
N ARG A 278 1.99 11.52 8.77
CA ARG A 278 3.40 11.93 8.71
C ARG A 278 4.00 11.72 7.32
N LEU A 279 3.62 10.67 6.59
CA LEU A 279 4.00 10.50 5.18
C LEU A 279 3.44 11.62 4.28
N ILE A 280 2.18 12.01 4.49
CA ILE A 280 1.52 13.06 3.71
C ILE A 280 2.20 14.42 3.95
N ASP A 281 2.42 14.77 5.21
CA ASP A 281 2.93 16.10 5.58
C ASP A 281 4.47 16.18 5.55
N GLY A 282 5.17 15.06 5.29
CA GLY A 282 6.63 14.99 5.27
C GLY A 282 7.29 15.06 6.66
N ARG A 283 6.57 14.66 7.71
CA ARG A 283 7.09 14.58 9.08
C ARG A 283 7.99 13.34 9.27
N SER A 284 8.88 13.39 10.26
CA SER A 284 9.82 12.31 10.56
C SER A 284 9.13 10.99 10.91
N LEU A 285 9.70 9.90 10.40
CA LEU A 285 9.33 8.52 10.71
C LEU A 285 10.61 7.72 10.95
N ILE A 286 10.65 7.00 12.07
CA ILE A 286 11.75 6.12 12.44
C ILE A 286 11.25 4.68 12.37
N LEU A 287 11.74 3.94 11.38
CA LEU A 287 11.62 2.49 11.29
C LEU A 287 12.63 1.86 12.27
N ASN A 288 12.22 0.83 13.02
CA ASN A 288 13.13 0.09 13.88
C ASN A 288 14.32 -0.50 13.12
N GLU A 289 15.50 -0.49 13.73
CA GLU A 289 16.77 -0.77 13.06
C GLU A 289 16.89 -2.19 12.51
N ASP A 290 16.17 -3.13 13.12
CA ASP A 290 16.14 -4.55 12.84
C ASP A 290 14.94 -4.97 11.97
N ALA A 291 14.16 -4.03 11.45
CA ALA A 291 13.09 -4.32 10.48
C ALA A 291 13.67 -5.04 9.25
N ASN A 292 13.11 -6.19 8.91
CA ASN A 292 13.66 -7.08 7.89
C ASN A 292 12.59 -8.06 7.38
N TRP A 293 12.81 -8.69 6.24
CA TRP A 293 11.93 -9.74 5.72
C TRP A 293 12.48 -11.14 6.05
N ASN A 294 11.94 -11.80 7.08
CA ASN A 294 12.33 -13.13 7.62
C ASN A 294 13.86 -13.38 7.65
N ASN A 295 14.62 -12.41 8.13
CA ASN A 295 16.08 -12.35 8.21
C ASN A 295 16.82 -12.44 6.87
N LYS A 296 16.13 -12.23 5.74
CA LYS A 296 16.70 -12.27 4.38
C LYS A 296 17.17 -10.90 3.90
N ASN A 297 16.32 -9.89 4.05
CA ASN A 297 16.57 -8.54 3.55
C ASN A 297 16.18 -7.49 4.58
N LYS A 298 17.11 -6.59 4.91
CA LYS A 298 16.83 -5.43 5.76
C LYS A 298 15.83 -4.49 5.08
N GLN A 299 14.87 -3.98 5.84
CA GLN A 299 13.95 -2.94 5.37
C GLN A 299 14.51 -1.56 5.67
N THR A 300 14.26 -0.60 4.77
CA THR A 300 14.60 0.81 4.94
C THR A 300 13.33 1.65 4.96
N LYS A 301 13.40 2.83 5.57
CA LYS A 301 12.29 3.79 5.56
C LYS A 301 11.87 4.12 4.12
N GLU A 302 12.83 4.26 3.21
CA GLU A 302 12.59 4.63 1.81
C GLU A 302 11.86 3.51 1.06
N SER A 303 12.34 2.26 1.15
CA SER A 303 11.74 1.13 0.44
C SER A 303 10.42 0.70 1.08
N TYR A 304 10.40 0.54 2.40
CA TYR A 304 9.23 0.04 3.10
C TYR A 304 8.18 1.13 3.31
N LEU A 305 8.50 2.25 3.96
CA LEU A 305 7.48 3.26 4.29
C LEU A 305 7.14 4.19 3.12
N MET A 306 8.15 4.78 2.48
CA MET A 306 7.95 5.81 1.46
C MET A 306 7.57 5.26 0.09
N ASN A 307 7.77 3.95 -0.15
CA ASN A 307 7.37 3.30 -1.39
C ASN A 307 6.24 2.28 -1.15
N TYR A 308 6.53 1.18 -0.44
CA TYR A 308 5.56 0.08 -0.29
C TYR A 308 4.33 0.47 0.56
N MET A 309 4.52 1.01 1.76
CA MET A 309 3.40 1.44 2.61
C MET A 309 2.76 2.73 2.13
N ALA A 310 3.50 3.65 1.51
CA ALA A 310 2.91 4.82 0.87
C ALA A 310 1.90 4.42 -0.22
N LYS A 311 2.19 3.33 -0.95
CA LYS A 311 1.23 2.72 -1.88
C LYS A 311 -0.01 2.22 -1.13
N ASN A 312 0.20 1.45 -0.07
CA ASN A 312 -0.82 0.69 0.65
C ASN A 312 -1.57 1.47 1.74
N LEU A 313 -1.21 2.72 2.06
CA LEU A 313 -1.92 3.53 3.06
C LEU A 313 -2.94 4.49 2.43
N TYR A 314 -3.39 4.22 1.20
CA TYR A 314 -4.33 5.11 0.52
C TYR A 314 -5.73 5.08 1.15
N TRP A 315 -6.23 3.87 1.38
CA TRP A 315 -7.46 3.59 2.12
C TRP A 315 -7.29 2.28 2.91
N LEU A 316 -8.10 2.11 3.95
CA LEU A 316 -7.91 1.04 4.93
C LEU A 316 -9.20 0.23 5.11
N GLN A 317 -9.07 -1.02 5.51
CA GLN A 317 -10.19 -1.87 5.86
C GLN A 317 -9.90 -2.69 7.11
N ILE A 318 -10.88 -2.77 8.01
CA ILE A 318 -10.81 -3.54 9.26
C ILE A 318 -12.02 -4.46 9.43
N PRO A 319 -11.86 -5.60 10.11
CA PRO A 319 -13.00 -6.42 10.52
C PRO A 319 -13.86 -5.68 11.56
N ILE A 320 -15.17 -5.95 11.57
CA ILE A 320 -16.08 -5.49 12.64
C ILE A 320 -15.79 -6.26 13.94
N SER A 321 -15.60 -7.58 13.82
CA SER A 321 -15.30 -8.45 14.95
C SER A 321 -13.86 -8.92 14.89
N SER A 322 -12.99 -8.41 15.75
CA SER A 322 -11.65 -9.00 15.91
C SER A 322 -11.78 -10.25 16.77
N GLN A 323 -11.69 -11.43 16.15
CA GLN A 323 -12.05 -12.70 16.76
C GLN A 323 -11.23 -13.86 16.18
N PHE A 324 -11.33 -15.03 16.80
CA PHE A 324 -10.78 -16.29 16.32
C PHE A 324 -11.42 -16.71 14.99
N ASN A 325 -10.59 -17.17 14.06
CA ASN A 325 -10.92 -17.65 12.73
C ASN A 325 -11.93 -16.74 11.98
N PRO A 326 -11.57 -15.47 11.75
CA PRO A 326 -12.48 -14.45 11.22
C PRO A 326 -12.85 -14.68 9.75
N GLU A 327 -12.10 -15.51 9.03
CA GLU A 327 -12.18 -15.67 7.58
C GLU A 327 -12.14 -17.14 7.17
N SER A 328 -12.81 -18.00 7.93
CA SER A 328 -12.83 -19.43 7.66
C SER A 328 -13.17 -19.73 6.20
N ARG A 329 -12.38 -20.61 5.61
CA ARG A 329 -12.62 -21.13 4.26
C ARG A 329 -13.66 -22.25 4.24
N TYR A 330 -13.91 -22.88 5.39
CA TYR A 330 -14.72 -24.10 5.49
C TYR A 330 -16.02 -23.87 6.27
N ARG A 331 -16.24 -22.66 6.78
CA ARG A 331 -17.41 -22.30 7.59
C ARG A 331 -18.04 -21.01 7.08
N ASN A 332 -19.35 -20.87 7.31
CA ASN A 332 -20.12 -19.68 6.92
C ASN A 332 -20.03 -18.53 7.93
N ASN A 333 -18.89 -18.35 8.62
CA ASN A 333 -18.69 -17.29 9.63
C ASN A 333 -17.87 -16.11 9.08
N VAL A 334 -18.17 -15.66 7.86
CA VAL A 334 -17.45 -14.56 7.21
C VAL A 334 -17.62 -13.25 7.99
N ASN A 335 -16.50 -12.67 8.42
CA ASN A 335 -16.50 -11.36 9.07
C ASN A 335 -17.07 -10.28 8.13
N LYS A 336 -17.68 -9.27 8.73
CA LYS A 336 -18.05 -8.04 8.04
C LYS A 336 -16.94 -7.02 8.22
N TYR A 337 -16.87 -6.05 7.33
CA TYR A 337 -15.78 -5.08 7.31
C TYR A 337 -16.28 -3.64 7.33
N VAL A 338 -15.41 -2.75 7.79
CA VAL A 338 -15.53 -1.31 7.63
C VAL A 338 -14.32 -0.81 6.86
N SER A 339 -14.55 0.07 5.88
CA SER A 339 -13.50 0.71 5.10
C SER A 339 -13.45 2.21 5.33
N LEU A 340 -12.24 2.71 5.62
CA LEU A 340 -11.93 4.13 5.73
C LEU A 340 -11.36 4.64 4.41
N LEU A 341 -12.10 5.50 3.73
CA LEU A 341 -11.72 6.06 2.44
C LEU A 341 -11.40 7.56 2.56
N PRO A 342 -10.44 8.08 1.78
CA PRO A 342 -10.23 9.52 1.68
C PRO A 342 -11.39 10.19 0.92
N ILE A 343 -11.70 11.44 1.26
CA ILE A 343 -12.73 12.22 0.56
C ILE A 343 -12.42 12.31 -0.94
N GLY A 344 -13.45 12.15 -1.77
CA GLY A 344 -13.32 12.23 -3.24
C GLY A 344 -12.77 10.95 -3.89
N TYR A 345 -12.43 9.93 -3.11
CA TYR A 345 -12.13 8.61 -3.65
C TYR A 345 -13.38 7.73 -3.63
N ALA A 346 -13.75 7.23 -4.80
CA ALA A 346 -14.79 6.23 -4.98
C ALA A 346 -14.20 5.07 -5.77
N ARG A 347 -14.62 3.85 -5.46
CA ARG A 347 -14.22 2.66 -6.19
C ARG A 347 -15.26 2.26 -7.22
N SER A 348 -14.81 1.79 -8.37
CA SER A 348 -15.68 1.21 -9.39
C SER A 348 -16.28 -0.12 -8.91
N ASN A 349 -15.48 -0.93 -8.23
CA ASN A 349 -15.91 -2.19 -7.65
C ASN A 349 -16.18 -2.03 -6.14
N MET A 350 -17.46 -2.14 -5.78
CA MET A 350 -17.95 -2.06 -4.39
C MET A 350 -18.04 -3.42 -3.71
N SER A 351 -17.67 -4.51 -4.38
CA SER A 351 -17.63 -5.84 -3.74
C SER A 351 -16.60 -5.87 -2.62
N ASN A 352 -16.95 -6.55 -1.52
CA ASN A 352 -16.08 -6.77 -0.36
C ASN A 352 -15.54 -5.50 0.32
N ILE A 353 -16.13 -4.32 0.08
CA ILE A 353 -15.70 -3.06 0.73
C ILE A 353 -16.31 -2.87 2.13
N GLY A 354 -17.41 -3.58 2.44
CA GLY A 354 -18.09 -3.45 3.73
C GLY A 354 -18.78 -2.09 3.92
N SER A 355 -18.96 -1.67 5.17
CA SER A 355 -19.52 -0.34 5.48
C SER A 355 -18.44 0.72 5.25
N ILE A 356 -18.77 1.83 4.60
CA ILE A 356 -17.80 2.88 4.27
C ILE A 356 -17.93 4.03 5.25
N THR A 357 -16.78 4.57 5.67
CA THR A 357 -16.70 5.82 6.42
C THR A 357 -15.55 6.67 5.87
N ASN A 358 -15.65 7.99 6.05
CA ASN A 358 -14.52 8.91 5.91
C ASN A 358 -14.03 9.39 7.28
N ASP A 359 -14.70 9.00 8.37
CA ASP A 359 -14.46 9.46 9.73
C ASP A 359 -13.35 8.64 10.40
N PRO A 360 -12.17 9.25 10.62
CA PRO A 360 -11.07 8.54 11.24
C PRO A 360 -11.28 8.35 12.75
N GLN A 361 -12.04 9.21 13.44
CA GLN A 361 -12.30 9.09 14.87
C GLN A 361 -13.17 7.88 15.17
N TYR A 362 -14.20 7.62 14.36
CA TYR A 362 -14.96 6.39 14.45
C TYR A 362 -14.11 5.18 14.09
N PHE A 363 -13.34 5.25 12.99
CA PHE A 363 -12.54 4.11 12.54
C PHE A 363 -11.45 3.71 13.56
N TRP A 364 -10.77 4.68 14.17
CA TRP A 364 -9.70 4.50 15.17
C TRP A 364 -10.17 4.66 16.61
N GLN A 365 -11.48 4.60 16.86
CA GLN A 365 -12.01 4.72 18.22
C GLN A 365 -11.32 3.75 19.18
N LYS A 366 -11.20 4.17 20.44
CA LYS A 366 -10.71 3.33 21.52
C LYS A 366 -11.55 2.03 21.59
N PRO A 367 -10.93 0.86 21.79
CA PRO A 367 -11.63 -0.42 21.81
C PRO A 367 -12.55 -0.59 23.02
#